data_AF-A0A523VXW0-F1
#
_entry.id   AF-A0A523VXW0-F1
#
_cell.length_a   1.000
_cell.length_b   1.000
_cell.length_c   1.000
_cell.angle_alpha   90.00
_cell.angle_beta   90.00
_cell.angle_gamma   90.00
#
_symmetry.space_group_name_H-M   'P 1'
#
loop_
_entity.id
_entity.type
_entity.pdbx_description
1 polymer ?
#
loop_
_entity_poly.entity_id
_entity_poly.type
_entity_poly.pdbx_seq_one_letter_code
_entity_poly.pdbx_strand_id
1 'polypeptide(L)'
;MELVLTVDPGGEDKKWRGEIGLVPSILEKVNPSPDKRMLITCGPPIMIKFVLFTAAKMGYQPKQIVTTLERKMKCGLGKCGRCNIGRTYICQDGPVFTYKQLEDLGADYLA
;
A
#
# COMPACT_ATOMS: atom_id res chain seq x y z
N MET A 1 20.53 -2.76 7.89
CA MET A 1 19.35 -2.81 7.00
C MET A 1 18.84 -4.24 7.05
N GLU A 2 17.62 -4.45 7.52
CA GLU A 2 16.99 -5.78 7.56
C GLU A 2 16.17 -5.94 6.28
N LEU A 3 16.34 -7.06 5.57
CA LEU A 3 15.61 -7.38 4.36
C LEU A 3 14.86 -8.69 4.58
N VAL A 4 13.54 -8.62 4.41
CA VAL A 4 12.67 -9.78 4.46
C VAL A 4 12.05 -9.94 3.08
N LEU A 5 12.26 -11.11 2.46
CA LEU A 5 11.70 -11.46 1.16
C LEU A 5 10.63 -12.52 1.37
N THR A 6 9.52 -12.40 0.65
CA THR A 6 8.44 -13.39 0.68
C THR A 6 7.92 -13.68 -0.72
N VAL A 7 7.40 -14.89 -0.89
CA VAL A 7 6.61 -15.31 -2.05
C VAL A 7 5.24 -15.77 -1.58
N ASP A 8 4.24 -15.68 -2.45
CA ASP A 8 2.93 -16.24 -2.17
C ASP A 8 3.02 -17.78 -2.06
N PRO A 9 2.18 -18.43 -1.24
CA PRO A 9 2.18 -19.88 -1.12
C PRO A 9 2.02 -20.58 -2.48
N GLY A 10 2.94 -21.50 -2.79
CA GLY A 10 3.02 -22.19 -4.08
C GLY A 10 3.87 -21.44 -5.14
N GLY A 11 4.39 -20.26 -4.81
CA GLY A 11 5.32 -19.49 -5.62
C GLY A 11 6.79 -19.78 -5.30
N GLU A 12 7.08 -20.55 -4.26
CA GLU A 12 8.43 -20.93 -3.87
C GLU A 12 9.03 -22.00 -4.80
N ASP A 13 10.31 -21.83 -5.15
CA ASP A 13 11.10 -22.88 -5.80
C ASP A 13 11.95 -23.67 -4.77
N LYS A 14 12.61 -24.74 -5.21
CA LYS A 14 13.45 -25.58 -4.32
C LYS A 14 14.63 -24.82 -3.69
N LYS A 15 15.03 -23.70 -4.28
CA LYS A 15 16.16 -22.88 -3.83
C LYS A 15 15.70 -21.70 -2.99
N TRP A 16 14.40 -21.47 -2.84
CA TRP A 16 13.86 -20.41 -2.01
C TRP A 16 14.27 -20.60 -0.54
N ARG A 17 14.61 -19.49 0.10
CA ARG A 17 15.07 -19.42 1.51
C ARG A 17 14.40 -18.29 2.29
N GLY A 18 13.55 -17.50 1.64
CA GLY A 18 12.81 -16.41 2.29
C GLY A 18 11.54 -16.92 2.96
N GLU A 19 10.71 -15.98 3.38
CA GLU A 19 9.38 -16.25 3.91
C GLU A 19 8.44 -16.79 2.83
N ILE A 20 7.40 -17.50 3.25
CA ILE A 20 6.31 -17.95 2.38
C ILE A 20 5.02 -17.42 3.00
N GLY A 21 4.34 -16.54 2.27
CA GLY A 21 3.13 -15.87 2.75
C GLY A 21 2.91 -14.52 2.10
N LEU A 22 1.67 -14.04 2.22
CA LEU A 22 1.29 -12.72 1.73
C LEU A 22 1.99 -11.61 2.54
N VAL A 23 2.30 -10.50 1.88
CA VAL A 23 2.98 -9.33 2.48
C VAL A 23 2.36 -8.87 3.82
N PRO A 24 1.02 -8.75 3.99
CA PRO A 24 0.44 -8.34 5.26
C PRO A 24 0.73 -9.31 6.41
N SER A 25 0.73 -10.62 6.14
CA SER A 25 1.03 -11.65 7.15
C SER A 25 2.50 -11.61 7.57
N ILE A 26 3.40 -11.39 6.60
CA ILE A 26 4.83 -11.25 6.88
C ILE A 26 5.12 -9.94 7.63
N LEU A 27 4.45 -8.85 7.27
CA LEU A 27 4.55 -7.59 8.00
C LEU A 27 4.13 -7.74 9.47
N GLU A 28 3.04 -8.47 9.74
CA GLU A 28 2.58 -8.76 11.10
C GLU A 28 3.57 -9.64 11.87
N LYS A 29 4.24 -10.60 11.19
CA LYS A 29 5.29 -11.43 11.79
C LYS A 29 6.55 -10.63 12.14
N VAL A 30 7.01 -9.75 11.24
CA VAL A 30 8.19 -8.91 11.46
C VAL A 30 7.91 -7.83 12.52
N ASN A 31 6.68 -7.34 12.57
CA ASN A 31 6.17 -6.42 13.58
C ASN A 31 7.09 -5.20 13.90
N PRO A 32 7.55 -4.41 12.90
CA PRO A 32 8.32 -3.21 13.19
C PRO A 32 7.54 -2.23 14.07
N SER A 33 8.21 -1.69 15.10
CA SER A 33 7.64 -0.70 16.00
C SER A 33 7.25 0.60 15.25
N PRO A 34 6.10 1.21 15.55
CA PRO A 34 5.70 2.49 14.96
C PRO A 34 6.47 3.70 15.53
N ASP A 35 7.25 3.55 16.61
CA ASP A 35 7.96 4.68 17.24
C ASP A 35 9.01 5.27 16.30
N LYS A 36 8.88 6.58 16.03
CA LYS A 36 9.75 7.35 15.11
C LYS A 36 9.94 6.69 13.74
N ARG A 37 8.93 5.97 13.24
CA ARG A 37 8.96 5.29 11.93
C ARG A 37 7.81 5.69 11.03
N MET A 38 8.08 5.60 9.74
CA MET A 38 7.11 5.68 8.65
C MET A 38 6.96 4.30 8.02
N LEU A 39 5.73 3.94 7.64
CA LEU A 39 5.45 2.77 6.81
C LEU A 39 5.14 3.24 5.41
N ILE A 40 5.85 2.72 4.42
CA ILE A 40 5.64 3.03 3.01
C ILE A 40 5.31 1.73 2.30
N THR A 41 4.22 1.69 1.55
CA THR A 41 3.80 0.51 0.78
C THR A 41 3.35 0.90 -0.62
N CYS A 42 3.55 0.01 -1.59
CA CYS A 42 3.02 0.15 -2.95
C CYS A 42 2.76 -1.24 -3.51
N GLY A 43 1.80 -1.36 -4.42
CA GLY A 43 1.46 -2.63 -5.04
C GLY A 43 -0.05 -2.78 -5.27
N PRO A 44 -0.53 -4.02 -5.45
CA PRO A 44 -1.92 -4.28 -5.79
C PRO A 44 -2.90 -3.67 -4.77
N PRO A 45 -4.05 -3.13 -5.19
CA PRO A 45 -5.02 -2.50 -4.27
C PRO A 45 -5.44 -3.38 -3.11
N ILE A 46 -5.61 -4.69 -3.35
CA ILE A 46 -5.95 -5.66 -2.32
C ILE A 46 -4.82 -5.84 -1.29
N MET A 47 -3.57 -5.82 -1.74
CA MET A 47 -2.41 -5.90 -0.86
C MET A 47 -2.33 -4.66 0.02
N ILE A 48 -2.44 -3.46 -0.58
CA ILE A 48 -2.44 -2.19 0.14
C ILE A 48 -3.52 -2.18 1.22
N LYS A 49 -4.76 -2.58 0.88
CA LYS A 49 -5.86 -2.65 1.84
C LYS A 49 -5.48 -3.44 3.11
N PHE A 50 -4.93 -4.65 2.94
CA PHE A 50 -4.55 -5.47 4.09
C PHE A 50 -3.29 -4.96 4.81
N VAL A 51 -2.33 -4.36 4.10
CA VAL A 51 -1.18 -3.69 4.73
C VAL A 51 -1.65 -2.54 5.63
N LEU A 52 -2.60 -1.71 5.17
CA LEU A 52 -3.18 -0.63 5.99
C LEU A 52 -3.86 -1.17 7.26
N PHE A 53 -4.64 -2.26 7.12
CA PHE A 53 -5.25 -2.93 8.28
C PHE A 53 -4.20 -3.48 9.26
N THR A 54 -3.17 -4.16 8.77
CA THR A 54 -2.08 -4.69 9.60
C THR A 54 -1.31 -3.57 10.28
N ALA A 55 -0.96 -2.50 9.56
CA ALA A 55 -0.27 -1.34 10.13
C ALA A 55 -1.08 -0.68 11.26
N ALA A 56 -2.40 -0.54 11.08
CA ALA A 56 -3.28 0.00 12.12
C ALA A 56 -3.31 -0.90 13.37
N LYS A 57 -3.37 -2.24 13.21
CA LYS A 57 -3.27 -3.19 14.33
C LYS A 57 -1.95 -3.06 15.09
N MET A 58 -0.86 -2.75 14.39
CA MET A 58 0.48 -2.55 14.97
C MET A 58 0.66 -1.16 15.60
N GLY A 59 -0.36 -0.30 15.55
CA GLY A 59 -0.36 1.03 16.19
C GLY A 59 0.22 2.16 15.34
N TYR A 60 0.45 1.96 14.04
CA TYR A 60 0.82 3.05 13.15
C TYR A 60 -0.34 4.05 13.00
N GLN A 61 -0.06 5.34 13.16
CA GLN A 61 -1.04 6.40 12.95
C GLN A 61 -1.28 6.63 11.43
N PRO A 62 -2.47 7.09 11.00
CA PRO A 62 -2.74 7.33 9.58
C PRO A 62 -1.77 8.29 8.87
N LYS A 63 -1.16 9.21 9.62
CA LYS A 63 -0.12 10.12 9.08
C LYS A 63 1.24 9.45 8.90
N GLN A 64 1.49 8.32 9.55
CA GLN A 64 2.75 7.56 9.46
C GLN A 64 2.77 6.57 8.29
N ILE A 65 1.63 6.36 7.64
CA ILE A 65 1.50 5.38 6.57
C ILE A 65 1.37 6.13 5.25
N VAL A 66 2.21 5.78 4.28
CA VAL A 66 2.21 6.33 2.92
C VAL A 66 2.02 5.19 1.94
N THR A 67 1.13 5.38 0.97
CA THR A 67 0.91 4.41 -0.09
C THR A 67 0.72 5.06 -1.44
N THR A 68 0.79 4.26 -2.49
CA THR A 68 0.39 4.65 -3.84
C THR A 68 -1.06 4.26 -4.13
N LEU A 69 -1.72 4.98 -5.02
CA LEU A 69 -2.96 4.56 -5.66
C LEU A 69 -2.70 4.29 -7.14
N GLU A 70 -3.30 3.21 -7.65
CA GLU A 70 -3.23 2.82 -9.05
C GLU A 70 -4.61 2.96 -9.71
N ARG A 71 -4.64 3.62 -10.88
CA ARG A 71 -5.86 3.80 -11.70
C ARG A 71 -5.50 3.69 -13.17
N LYS A 72 -6.50 3.39 -14.01
CA LYS A 72 -6.31 3.39 -15.47
C LYS A 72 -6.01 4.79 -15.97
N MET A 73 -4.73 5.04 -16.24
CA MET A 73 -4.29 6.28 -16.88
C MET A 73 -4.39 6.16 -18.40
N LYS A 74 -4.77 7.26 -19.05
CA LYS A 74 -4.67 7.41 -20.52
C LYS A 74 -3.82 8.61 -20.88
N CYS A 75 -4.17 9.79 -20.36
CA CYS A 75 -3.47 11.03 -20.73
C CYS A 75 -2.29 11.39 -19.83
N GLY A 76 -2.29 11.02 -18.54
CA GLY A 76 -1.26 11.41 -17.58
C GLY A 76 -1.17 12.91 -17.23
N LEU A 77 -2.06 13.76 -17.75
CA LEU A 77 -1.94 15.23 -17.72
C LEU A 77 -3.19 15.94 -17.17
N GLY A 78 -4.05 15.25 -16.42
CA GLY A 78 -5.27 15.85 -15.84
C GLY A 78 -6.42 16.14 -16.83
N LYS A 79 -6.29 15.77 -18.12
CA LYS A 79 -7.27 16.16 -19.15
C LYS A 79 -8.45 15.20 -19.32
N CYS A 80 -8.22 13.89 -19.24
CA CYS A 80 -9.21 12.88 -19.66
C CYS A 80 -10.10 12.35 -18.53
N GLY A 81 -9.79 12.65 -17.27
CA GLY A 81 -10.54 12.16 -16.11
C GLY A 81 -10.44 10.67 -15.81
N ARG A 82 -9.85 9.81 -16.65
CA ARG A 82 -9.88 8.34 -16.44
C ARG A 82 -9.23 7.83 -15.17
N CYS A 83 -8.34 8.61 -14.58
CA CYS A 83 -7.66 8.25 -13.34
C CYS A 83 -8.26 8.96 -12.11
N ASN A 84 -9.47 9.54 -12.21
CA ASN A 84 -10.03 10.29 -11.10
C ASN A 84 -10.60 9.37 -10.01
N ILE A 85 -10.56 9.85 -8.78
CA ILE A 85 -11.30 9.32 -7.64
C ILE A 85 -12.01 10.51 -7.03
N GLY A 86 -13.34 10.57 -7.20
CA GLY A 86 -14.08 11.80 -6.99
C GLY A 86 -13.49 12.95 -7.79
N ARG A 87 -12.98 13.97 -7.10
CA ARG A 87 -12.36 15.18 -7.67
C ARG A 87 -10.85 15.09 -7.83
N THR A 88 -10.22 14.05 -7.29
CA THR A 88 -8.77 13.91 -7.23
C THR A 88 -8.27 13.16 -8.47
N TYR A 89 -7.35 13.76 -9.21
CA TYR A 89 -6.72 13.18 -10.39
C TYR A 89 -5.44 12.46 -9.97
N ILE A 90 -5.44 11.13 -9.96
CA ILE A 90 -4.27 10.35 -9.53
C ILE A 90 -2.99 10.66 -10.34
N CYS A 91 -3.12 11.08 -11.61
CA CYS A 91 -1.96 11.46 -12.45
C CYS A 91 -1.39 12.87 -12.19
N GLN A 92 -2.04 13.70 -11.37
CA GLN A 92 -1.58 15.06 -11.06
C GLN A 92 -1.48 15.29 -9.56
N ASP A 93 -2.52 14.91 -8.82
CA ASP A 93 -2.61 15.07 -7.37
C ASP A 93 -1.99 13.90 -6.62
N GLY A 94 -1.85 12.75 -7.29
CA GLY A 94 -1.24 11.53 -6.77
C GLY A 94 0.11 11.21 -7.41
N PRO A 95 0.51 9.92 -7.48
CA PRO A 95 -0.20 8.73 -6.98
C PRO A 95 0.04 8.47 -5.49
N VAL A 96 0.91 9.24 -4.83
CA VAL A 96 1.37 9.01 -3.46
C VAL A 96 0.49 9.78 -2.47
N PHE A 97 -0.05 9.07 -1.49
CA PHE A 97 -0.92 9.63 -0.45
C PHE A 97 -0.57 9.05 0.91
N THR A 98 -0.71 9.87 1.96
CA THR A 98 -0.79 9.36 3.33
C THR A 98 -2.10 8.62 3.55
N TYR A 99 -2.14 7.65 4.47
CA TYR A 99 -3.39 6.98 4.82
C TYR A 99 -4.43 7.97 5.34
N LYS A 100 -4.01 9.03 6.03
CA LYS A 100 -4.89 10.13 6.43
C LYS A 100 -5.59 10.81 5.23
N GLN A 101 -4.84 11.12 4.17
CA GLN A 101 -5.43 11.68 2.94
C GLN A 101 -6.42 10.70 2.28
N LEU A 102 -6.14 9.40 2.35
CA LEU A 102 -7.05 8.37 1.82
C LEU A 102 -8.37 8.29 2.61
N GLU A 103 -8.31 8.41 3.94
CA GLU A 103 -9.53 8.50 4.77
C GLU A 103 -10.39 9.70 4.36
N ASP A 104 -9.75 10.84 4.03
CA ASP A 104 -10.44 12.07 3.60
C ASP A 104 -10.99 11.96 2.16
N LEU A 105 -10.40 11.09 1.32
CA LEU A 105 -10.84 10.77 -0.06
C LEU A 105 -12.10 9.88 -0.12
N GLY A 106 -12.41 9.15 0.96
CA GLY A 106 -13.53 8.20 1.03
C GLY A 106 -13.21 6.81 0.45
N ALA A 107 -14.06 5.81 0.72
CA ALA A 107 -13.75 4.40 0.45
C ALA A 107 -13.54 4.02 -1.04
N ASP A 108 -13.89 4.91 -1.96
CA ASP A 108 -13.77 4.70 -3.42
C ASP A 108 -12.32 4.51 -3.89
N TYR A 109 -11.31 4.82 -3.07
CA TYR A 109 -9.92 4.54 -3.44
C TYR A 109 -9.56 3.05 -3.45
N LEU A 110 -10.40 2.19 -2.85
CA LEU A 110 -10.23 0.73 -2.84
C LEU A 110 -11.01 0.01 -3.94
N ALA A 111 -11.89 0.71 -4.65
CA ALA A 111 -12.71 0.18 -5.74
C ALA A 111 -11.91 0.04 -7.05
#